data_AF-A0A2V9WDK3-F1
#
_entry.id   AF-A0A2V9WDK3-F1
#
_cell.length_a   1.000
_cell.length_b   1.000
_cell.length_c   1.000
_cell.angle_alpha   90.00
_cell.angle_beta   90.00
_cell.angle_gamma   90.00
#
_symmetry.space_group_name_H-M   'P 1'
#
loop_
_entity.id
_entity.type
_entity.pdbx_description
1 polymer ?
#
loop_
_entity_poly.entity_id
_entity_poly.type
_entity_poly.pdbx_seq_one_letter_code
_entity_poly.pdbx_strand_id
1 'polypeptide(L)'
;MIVSAQGCGFRSSEALEIETPIMLSGLPGGGSVTGRVANCLPLGNDGKYFLIGASLYTHGNVWGIANPPQDWNVAQDDPAPAATSAEPARVPAVSVSKKVWPYNLFPQGTEAHRGRK
;
A
#
# COMPACT_ATOMS: atom_id res chain seq x y z
N MET A 1 -7.04 -11.17 -6.46
CA MET A 1 -6.89 -10.14 -5.42
C MET A 1 -5.78 -10.59 -4.49
N ILE A 2 -4.91 -9.68 -4.07
CA ILE A 2 -3.84 -9.94 -3.09
C ILE A 2 -4.18 -9.12 -1.84
N VAL A 3 -3.97 -9.66 -0.64
CA VAL A 3 -4.37 -9.01 0.63
C VAL A 3 -3.21 -9.00 1.63
N SER A 4 -3.18 -7.98 2.48
CA SER A 4 -2.30 -7.85 3.64
C SER A 4 -3.09 -7.27 4.82
N ALA A 5 -2.52 -7.23 6.03
CA ALA A 5 -3.15 -6.54 7.16
C ALA A 5 -3.45 -5.06 6.86
N GLN A 6 -2.63 -4.42 6.03
CA GLN A 6 -2.71 -2.98 5.76
C GLN A 6 -3.61 -2.65 4.58
N GLY A 7 -3.97 -3.62 3.74
CA GLY A 7 -4.41 -3.29 2.39
C GLY A 7 -4.71 -4.47 1.49
N CYS A 8 -5.05 -4.14 0.25
CA CYS A 8 -5.21 -5.13 -0.80
C CYS A 8 -4.95 -4.55 -2.19
N GLY A 9 -4.71 -5.44 -3.15
CA GLY A 9 -4.70 -5.13 -4.58
C GLY A 9 -5.85 -5.80 -5.31
N PHE A 10 -6.65 -5.03 -6.05
CA PHE A 10 -7.76 -5.54 -6.85
C PHE A 10 -7.79 -4.90 -8.26
N ARG A 11 -8.52 -5.55 -9.17
CA ARG A 11 -8.69 -5.07 -10.55
C ARG A 11 -9.99 -4.26 -10.64
N SER A 12 -9.91 -3.09 -11.25
CA SER A 12 -11.05 -2.25 -11.62
C SER A 12 -11.10 -2.08 -13.15
N SER A 13 -12.28 -1.86 -13.73
CA SER A 13 -12.42 -1.41 -15.13
C SER A 13 -12.22 0.10 -15.28
N GLU A 14 -12.21 0.82 -14.16
CA GLU A 14 -12.08 2.27 -14.10
C GLU A 14 -10.86 2.66 -13.26
N ALA A 15 -10.17 3.71 -13.70
CA ALA A 15 -9.10 4.31 -12.93
C ALA A 15 -9.69 5.01 -11.70
N LEU A 16 -9.04 4.85 -10.55
CA LEU A 16 -9.42 5.55 -9.34
C LEU A 16 -8.31 6.53 -8.95
N GLU A 17 -8.71 7.74 -8.56
CA GLU A 17 -7.77 8.76 -8.12
C GLU A 17 -7.13 8.36 -6.79
N ILE A 18 -5.84 8.65 -6.64
CA ILE A 18 -5.10 8.39 -5.39
C ILE A 18 -5.74 9.17 -4.24
N GLU A 19 -5.70 8.60 -3.04
CA GLU A 19 -6.37 9.08 -1.82
C GLU A 19 -7.91 9.06 -1.87
N THR A 20 -8.53 8.61 -2.97
CA THR A 20 -10.00 8.45 -3.03
C THR A 20 -10.46 7.50 -1.92
N PRO A 21 -11.40 7.92 -1.05
CA PRO A 21 -11.96 7.05 -0.02
C PRO A 21 -12.81 5.96 -0.66
N ILE A 22 -12.59 4.72 -0.25
CA ILE A 22 -13.28 3.55 -0.78
C ILE A 22 -13.82 2.68 0.36
N MET A 23 -14.88 1.93 0.05
CA MET A 23 -15.42 0.89 0.92
C MET A 23 -15.35 -0.45 0.18
N LEU A 24 -14.69 -1.42 0.79
CA LEU A 24 -14.67 -2.79 0.31
C LEU A 24 -15.75 -3.56 1.06
N SER A 25 -16.70 -4.12 0.32
CA SER A 25 -17.82 -4.90 0.86
C SER A 25 -17.75 -6.35 0.41
N GLY A 26 -18.57 -7.21 1.02
CA GLY A 26 -18.60 -8.65 0.69
C GLY A 26 -17.40 -9.41 1.23
N LEU A 27 -16.78 -8.92 2.31
CA LEU A 27 -15.76 -9.66 3.02
C LEU A 27 -16.37 -10.89 3.72
N PRO A 28 -15.57 -11.92 4.04
CA PRO A 28 -16.07 -13.09 4.76
C PRO A 28 -16.83 -12.71 6.03
N GLY A 29 -17.95 -13.39 6.28
CA GLY A 29 -18.89 -13.04 7.35
C GLY A 29 -19.80 -11.85 7.03
N GLY A 30 -19.83 -11.36 5.78
CA GLY A 30 -20.66 -10.24 5.36
C GLY A 30 -20.11 -8.87 5.76
N GLY A 31 -18.83 -8.81 6.12
CA GLY A 31 -18.17 -7.59 6.58
C GLY A 31 -17.91 -6.58 5.48
N SER A 32 -17.61 -5.35 5.90
CA SER A 32 -17.04 -4.31 5.07
C SER A 32 -15.91 -3.60 5.80
N VAL A 33 -14.98 -3.02 5.03
CA VAL A 33 -13.89 -2.22 5.55
C VAL A 33 -13.71 -0.97 4.70
N THR A 34 -13.29 0.12 5.32
CA THR A 34 -12.99 1.37 4.64
C THR A 34 -11.48 1.55 4.46
N GLY A 35 -11.13 2.29 3.42
CA GLY A 35 -9.75 2.59 3.08
C GLY A 35 -9.65 3.71 2.08
N ARG A 36 -8.49 3.81 1.45
CA ARG A 36 -8.22 4.75 0.36
C ARG A 36 -7.39 4.12 -0.73
N VAL A 37 -7.50 4.68 -1.93
CA VAL A 37 -6.66 4.30 -3.06
C VAL A 37 -5.23 4.76 -2.80
N ALA A 38 -4.31 3.81 -2.68
CA ALA A 38 -2.89 4.07 -2.51
C ALA A 38 -2.12 4.05 -3.84
N ASN A 39 -2.61 3.32 -4.84
CA ASN A 39 -2.00 3.25 -6.17
C ASN A 39 -3.04 2.91 -7.24
N CYS A 40 -2.82 3.39 -8.47
CA CYS A 40 -3.62 3.04 -9.64
C CYS A 40 -2.70 2.89 -10.84
N LEU A 41 -2.60 1.68 -11.38
CA LEU A 41 -1.74 1.35 -12.53
C LEU A 41 -2.59 0.73 -13.64
N PRO A 42 -2.47 1.18 -14.91
CA PRO A 42 -3.12 0.52 -16.02
C PRO A 42 -2.54 -0.90 -16.21
N LEU A 43 -3.42 -1.86 -16.48
CA LEU A 43 -3.05 -3.24 -16.80
C LEU A 43 -3.08 -3.45 -18.31
N GLY A 44 -1.92 -3.76 -18.89
CA GLY A 44 -1.77 -3.97 -20.32
C GLY A 44 -1.76 -2.66 -21.12
N ASN A 45 -1.78 -2.79 -22.45
CA ASN A 45 -1.73 -1.66 -23.39
C ASN A 45 -3.12 -1.23 -23.87
N ASP A 46 -4.16 -2.00 -23.53
CA ASP A 46 -5.53 -1.79 -23.97
C ASP A 46 -6.32 -0.84 -23.05
N GLY A 47 -5.78 -0.50 -21.87
CA GLY A 47 -6.36 0.50 -20.97
C GLY A 47 -7.72 0.13 -20.38
N LYS A 48 -8.13 -1.14 -20.50
CA LYS A 48 -9.47 -1.62 -20.07
C LYS A 48 -9.55 -1.91 -18.59
N TYR A 49 -8.42 -2.15 -17.95
CA TYR A 49 -8.36 -2.54 -16.56
C TYR A 49 -7.24 -1.79 -15.85
N PHE A 50 -7.44 -1.57 -14.56
CA PHE A 50 -6.51 -0.92 -13.67
C PHE A 50 -6.27 -1.81 -12.45
N LEU A 51 -5.01 -1.93 -12.06
CA LEU A 51 -4.63 -2.50 -10.78
C LEU A 51 -4.70 -1.38 -9.74
N ILE A 52 -5.65 -1.52 -8.82
CA ILE A 52 -5.85 -0.59 -7.72
C ILE A 52 -5.20 -1.19 -6.48
N GLY A 53 -4.25 -0.46 -5.90
CA GLY A 53 -3.77 -0.70 -4.56
C GLY A 53 -4.60 0.11 -3.58
N ALA A 54 -5.13 -0.55 -2.55
CA ALA A 54 -5.90 0.05 -1.48
C ALA A 54 -5.19 -0.08 -0.14
N SER A 55 -5.13 1.00 0.62
CA SER A 55 -4.73 1.01 2.04
C SER A 55 -5.99 1.07 2.89
N LEU A 56 -6.12 0.16 3.85
CA LEU A 56 -7.19 0.16 4.82
C LEU A 56 -6.94 1.22 5.89
N TYR A 57 -8.00 1.78 6.45
CA TYR A 57 -7.89 2.59 7.66
C TYR A 57 -7.78 1.72 8.91
N THR A 58 -8.50 0.60 8.92
CA THR A 58 -8.42 -0.39 10.00
C THR A 58 -7.55 -1.55 9.53
N HIS A 59 -6.35 -1.64 10.10
CA HIS A 59 -5.43 -2.74 9.80
C HIS A 59 -5.84 -4.03 10.51
N GLY A 60 -5.48 -5.17 9.92
CA GLY A 60 -5.56 -6.49 10.55
C GLY A 60 -6.24 -7.53 9.68
N ASN A 61 -6.71 -8.61 10.31
CA ASN A 61 -7.35 -9.74 9.62
C ASN A 61 -8.83 -9.48 9.27
N VAL A 62 -9.11 -8.36 8.58
CA VAL A 62 -10.46 -8.04 8.07
C VAL A 62 -10.92 -9.02 6.97
N TRP A 63 -9.96 -9.77 6.42
CA TRP A 63 -10.16 -10.73 5.33
C TRP A 63 -10.68 -12.09 5.82
N GLY A 64 -10.84 -12.30 7.13
CA GLY A 64 -11.36 -13.56 7.69
C GLY A 64 -10.46 -14.77 7.43
N ILE A 65 -9.14 -14.57 7.33
CA ILE A 65 -8.20 -15.67 7.14
C ILE A 65 -8.12 -16.50 8.43
N ALA A 66 -8.37 -17.80 8.35
CA ALA A 66 -8.46 -18.66 9.53
C ALA A 66 -7.14 -18.76 10.33
N ASN A 67 -6.00 -18.69 9.64
CA ASN A 67 -4.67 -18.68 10.27
C ASN A 67 -3.84 -17.54 9.65
N PRO A 68 -4.06 -16.28 10.09
CA PRO A 68 -3.36 -15.14 9.53
C PRO A 68 -1.89 -15.11 10.01
N PRO A 69 -1.00 -14.42 9.28
CA PRO A 69 0.33 -14.11 9.78
C PRO A 69 0.29 -13.46 11.17
N GLN A 70 1.28 -13.77 12.01
CA GLN A 70 1.28 -13.36 13.42
C GLN A 70 1.29 -11.84 13.59
N ASP A 71 1.88 -11.13 12.64
CA ASP A 71 1.95 -9.67 12.54
C ASP A 71 0.64 -9.02 12.06
N TRP A 72 -0.44 -9.76 11.84
CA TRP A 72 -1.74 -9.18 11.46
C TRP A 72 -2.62 -8.84 12.67
N ASN A 73 -2.19 -9.22 13.87
CA ASN A 73 -2.84 -8.88 15.13
C ASN A 73 -2.42 -7.50 15.66
N VAL A 74 -1.79 -6.64 14.83
CA VAL A 74 -1.36 -5.31 15.29
C VAL A 74 -2.58 -4.53 15.73
N ALA A 75 -2.68 -4.30 17.03
CA ALA A 75 -3.52 -3.28 17.61
C ALA A 75 -3.19 -1.94 16.94
N GLN A 76 -4.24 -1.12 16.79
CA GLN A 76 -4.19 0.19 16.16
C GLN A 76 -2.91 0.94 16.54
N ASP A 77 -2.14 1.40 15.54
CA ASP A 77 -1.16 2.46 15.77
C ASP A 77 -1.87 3.56 16.57
N ASP A 78 -1.33 3.83 17.76
CA ASP A 78 -1.85 4.78 18.73
C ASP A 78 -2.31 6.08 18.06
N PRO A 79 -3.44 6.69 18.46
CA PRO A 79 -3.78 8.02 18.00
C PRO A 79 -2.62 8.96 18.32
N ALA A 80 -2.17 9.69 17.29
CA ALA A 80 -1.09 10.66 17.35
C ALA A 80 -1.14 11.48 18.66
N PRO A 81 -0.02 11.64 19.40
CA PRO A 81 -0.04 12.43 20.62
C PRO A 81 -0.48 13.85 20.27
N ALA A 82 -1.56 14.30 20.91
CA ALA A 82 -2.06 15.65 20.80
C ALA A 82 -0.90 16.63 21.08
N ALA A 83 -0.61 17.48 20.10
CA ALA A 83 0.35 18.56 20.24
C ALA A 83 -0.07 19.47 21.41
N THR A 84 0.63 19.35 22.54
CA THR A 84 0.72 20.41 23.55
C THR A 84 2.09 21.07 23.40
N SER A 85 2.04 22.37 23.14
CA SER A 85 3.15 23.27 22.85
C SER A 85 4.15 23.38 24.01
N ALA A 86 5.46 23.19 23.74
CA ALA A 86 6.57 23.85 24.43
C ALA A 86 7.89 23.73 23.60
N GLU A 87 8.69 24.80 23.64
CA GLU A 87 9.83 25.23 22.79
C GLU A 87 11.16 24.41 22.95
N PRO A 88 12.26 24.72 22.22
CA PRO A 88 12.97 23.76 21.36
C PRO A 88 14.33 23.31 21.92
N ALA A 89 14.67 22.03 21.82
CA ALA A 89 16.05 21.59 21.99
C ALA A 89 16.37 20.32 21.19
N ARG A 90 17.30 20.50 20.24
CA ARG A 90 18.19 19.51 19.62
C ARG A 90 17.54 18.36 18.85
N VAL A 91 17.57 18.50 17.53
CA VAL A 91 17.53 17.41 16.55
C VAL A 91 18.59 16.34 16.87
N PRO A 92 18.23 15.06 16.98
CA PRO A 92 19.03 13.98 16.41
C PRO A 92 18.47 13.69 15.03
N ALA A 93 19.31 13.86 14.00
CA ALA A 93 19.03 13.39 12.66
C ALA A 93 18.86 11.86 12.72
N VAL A 94 17.63 11.37 12.56
CA VAL A 94 17.36 9.94 12.39
C VAL A 94 17.15 9.67 10.92
N SER A 95 18.16 8.99 10.39
CA SER A 95 18.39 8.55 9.02
C SER A 95 17.16 7.89 8.38
N VAL A 96 16.74 8.43 7.25
CA VAL A 96 15.82 7.77 6.30
C VAL A 96 16.50 6.50 5.80
N SER A 97 16.20 5.37 6.45
CA SER A 97 16.57 4.05 5.93
C SER A 97 15.63 3.71 4.78
N LYS A 98 16.10 4.00 3.57
CA LYS A 98 15.55 3.54 2.30
C LYS A 98 15.49 2.00 2.29
N LYS A 99 14.44 1.40 2.84
CA LYS A 99 14.07 0.01 2.51
C LYS A 99 13.09 0.04 1.34
N VAL A 100 13.71 0.06 0.17
CA VAL A 100 13.14 -0.17 -1.15
C VAL A 100 12.36 -1.48 -1.17
N TRP A 101 11.12 -1.41 -1.67
CA TRP A 101 10.28 -2.58 -1.98
C TRP A 101 10.93 -3.46 -3.07
N PRO A 102 10.74 -4.78 -3.06
CA PRO A 102 11.53 -5.75 -3.84
C PRO A 102 11.26 -5.76 -5.36
N TYR A 103 10.35 -4.93 -5.88
CA TYR A 103 10.03 -4.87 -7.31
C TYR A 103 11.02 -4.08 -8.18
N ASN A 104 12.09 -3.51 -7.60
CA ASN A 104 13.14 -2.83 -8.36
C ASN A 104 14.28 -3.74 -8.81
N LEU A 105 14.13 -5.07 -8.71
CA LEU A 105 15.09 -6.03 -9.26
C LEU A 105 14.85 -6.25 -10.76
N PHE A 106 14.91 -5.17 -11.55
CA PHE A 106 15.28 -5.31 -12.95
C PHE A 106 16.81 -5.32 -13.00
N PRO A 107 17.46 -6.33 -13.60
CA PRO A 107 18.91 -6.32 -13.74
C PRO A 107 19.31 -5.14 -14.63
N GLN A 108 19.77 -4.07 -13.99
CA GLN A 108 20.47 -2.97 -14.61
C GLN A 108 21.87 -3.48 -14.99
N GLY A 109 22.02 -4.03 -16.20
CA GLY A 109 23.35 -4.43 -16.67
C GLY A 109 23.39 -5.41 -17.84
N THR A 110 22.98 -4.96 -19.03
CA THR A 110 23.75 -5.18 -20.27
C THR A 110 23.43 -4.04 -21.23
N GLU A 111 24.01 -2.88 -20.97
CA GLU A 111 24.19 -1.83 -21.96
C GLU A 111 25.34 -2.28 -22.88
N ALA A 112 25.00 -2.93 -23.99
CA ALA A 112 25.95 -3.15 -25.07
C ALA A 112 25.94 -1.90 -25.97
N HIS A 113 26.82 -0.95 -25.67
CA HIS A 113 27.23 0.06 -26.65
C HIS A 113 27.91 -0.67 -27.81
N ARG A 114 27.26 -0.78 -28.97
CA ARG A 114 27.97 -1.04 -30.22
C ARG A 114 27.67 0.07 -31.22
N GLY A 115 28.74 0.78 -31.55
CA GLY A 115 28.76 2.05 -32.23
C GLY A 115 28.10 2.07 -33.61
N ARG A 116 27.57 3.26 -33.90
CA ARG A 116 27.31 3.77 -35.24
C ARG A 116 28.62 3.91 -36.02
N LYS A 117 28.77 3.15 -37.10
CA LYS A 117 29.24 3.57 -38.43
C LYS A 117 29.26 2.39 -39.38
#